data_AF-A0A9W6R7K3-F1
#
_entry.id   AF-A0A9W6R7K3-F1
#
_cell.length_a   1.000
_cell.length_b   1.000
_cell.length_c   1.000
_cell.angle_alpha   90.00
_cell.angle_beta   90.00
_cell.angle_gamma   90.00
#
_symmetry.space_group_name_H-M   'P 1'
#
loop_
_entity.id
_entity.type
_entity.pdbx_description
1 polymer ?
#
loop_
_entity_poly.entity_id
_entity_poly.type
_entity_poly.pdbx_seq_one_letter_code
_entity_poly.pdbx_strand_id
1 'polypeptide(L)'
;MEDHELTSYLAALAPETSPESTGTGKRFGEAQVYQLRMNLVASAQLRELAEQRGTSPQALARDWVLERLSWEAQAASDQRRHFKDDDNGTLSTDQHVFNQDWNAKP
;
A
#
# COMPACT_ATOMS: atom_id res chain seq x y z
N MET A 1 10.45 4.50 -60.06
CA MET A 1 9.29 3.73 -59.59
C MET A 1 9.82 2.79 -58.53
N GLU A 2 9.59 3.10 -57.27
CA GLU A 2 9.96 2.20 -56.17
C GLU A 2 8.94 1.05 -56.13
N ASP A 3 9.45 -0.18 -56.07
CA ASP A 3 8.65 -1.39 -56.04
C ASP A 3 7.97 -1.51 -54.66
N HIS A 4 6.73 -1.05 -54.62
CA HIS A 4 5.92 -0.99 -53.41
C HIS A 4 5.61 -2.38 -52.86
N GLU A 5 5.55 -3.39 -53.73
CA GLU A 5 5.30 -4.78 -53.34
C GLU A 5 6.54 -5.38 -52.66
N LEU A 6 7.73 -5.12 -53.22
CA LEU A 6 8.99 -5.52 -52.59
C LEU A 6 9.16 -4.87 -51.22
N THR A 7 8.79 -3.59 -51.10
CA THR A 7 8.86 -2.85 -49.84
C THR A 7 7.90 -3.43 -48.80
N SER A 8 6.69 -3.83 -49.20
CA SER A 8 5.71 -4.46 -48.30
C SER A 8 6.15 -5.86 -47.87
N TYR A 9 6.73 -6.66 -48.76
CA TYR A 9 7.25 -7.99 -48.44
C TYR A 9 8.43 -7.92 -47.47
N LEU A 10 9.34 -6.96 -47.65
CA LEU A 10 10.45 -6.73 -46.74
C LEU A 10 9.99 -6.20 -45.38
N ALA A 11 8.94 -5.38 -45.34
CA ALA A 11 8.34 -4.93 -44.07
C ALA A 11 7.66 -6.07 -43.31
N ALA A 12 7.03 -7.02 -44.01
CA ALA A 12 6.39 -8.19 -43.39
C ALA A 12 7.41 -9.22 -42.86
N LEU A 13 8.59 -9.31 -43.47
CA LEU A 13 9.69 -10.18 -43.00
C LEU A 13 10.67 -9.49 -42.06
N ALA A 14 10.61 -8.16 -41.95
CA ALA A 14 11.40 -7.45 -40.97
C ALA A 14 10.97 -7.99 -39.60
N PRO A 15 11.89 -8.59 -38.81
CA PRO A 15 11.56 -8.97 -37.45
C PRO A 15 11.06 -7.69 -36.79
N GLU A 16 9.85 -7.70 -36.24
CA GLU A 16 9.29 -6.57 -35.51
C GLU A 16 10.37 -6.05 -34.55
N THR A 17 11.09 -5.00 -34.93
CA THR A 17 12.18 -4.44 -34.13
C THR A 17 11.61 -3.58 -33.03
N SER A 18 10.52 -4.04 -32.43
CA SER A 18 10.27 -3.80 -31.04
C SER A 18 11.17 -4.79 -30.31
N PRO A 19 12.33 -4.36 -29.77
CA PRO A 19 12.78 -5.05 -28.59
C PRO A 19 11.60 -4.92 -27.62
N GLU A 20 10.91 -6.03 -27.34
CA GLU A 20 10.32 -6.25 -26.03
C GLU A 20 11.50 -6.27 -25.04
N SER A 21 12.04 -5.07 -24.86
CA SER A 21 12.95 -4.71 -23.83
C SER A 21 12.08 -4.73 -22.58
N THR A 22 12.09 -5.88 -21.92
CA THR A 22 11.92 -5.94 -20.46
C THR A 22 12.88 -4.97 -19.74
N GLY A 23 13.86 -4.40 -20.45
CA GLY A 23 14.54 -3.16 -20.06
C GLY A 23 13.66 -1.91 -20.21
N THR A 24 13.23 -1.38 -19.07
CA THR A 24 12.85 0.03 -18.87
C THR A 24 11.51 0.50 -19.46
N GLY A 25 10.46 -0.32 -19.34
CA GLY A 25 9.08 0.09 -19.61
C GLY A 25 8.45 0.89 -18.47
N LYS A 26 8.45 2.22 -18.56
CA LYS A 26 7.73 3.23 -17.73
C LYS A 26 6.19 3.10 -17.71
N ARG A 27 5.63 1.91 -17.93
CA ARG A 27 4.18 1.70 -18.22
C ARG A 27 3.45 0.90 -17.14
N PHE A 28 4.19 0.21 -16.29
CA PHE A 28 3.71 -0.32 -15.03
C PHE A 28 4.49 0.45 -13.98
N GLY A 29 3.80 1.13 -13.05
CA GLY A 29 4.45 1.94 -12.01
C GLY A 29 5.67 1.20 -11.47
N GLU A 30 6.81 1.88 -11.40
CA GLU A 30 8.12 1.28 -11.10
C GLU A 30 7.99 0.34 -9.90
N ALA A 31 7.98 -0.97 -10.16
CA ALA A 31 7.87 -1.96 -9.09
C ALA A 31 9.18 -1.91 -8.31
N GLN A 32 9.16 -1.22 -7.17
CA GLN A 32 10.34 -1.06 -6.34
C GLN A 32 10.63 -2.39 -5.64
N VAL A 33 11.82 -2.93 -5.90
CA VAL A 33 12.32 -4.14 -5.25
C VAL A 33 13.13 -3.71 -4.04
N TYR A 34 12.61 -3.98 -2.84
CA TYR A 34 13.33 -3.76 -1.59
C TYR A 34 14.02 -5.05 -1.15
N GLN A 35 15.33 -4.99 -0.90
CA GLN A 35 16.09 -6.09 -0.32
C GLN A 35 15.97 -6.05 1.21
N LEU A 36 15.43 -7.11 1.80
CA LEU A 36 15.35 -7.27 3.26
C LEU A 36 16.61 -7.97 3.78
N ARG A 37 17.40 -7.26 4.59
CA ARG A 37 18.54 -7.86 5.32
C ARG A 37 18.11 -8.18 6.75
N MET A 38 18.35 -9.42 7.17
CA MET A 38 18.02 -9.90 8.50
C MET A 38 19.28 -10.46 9.18
N ASN A 39 19.30 -10.45 10.50
CA ASN A 39 20.34 -11.16 11.24
C ASN A 39 20.15 -12.69 11.12
N LEU A 40 21.18 -13.45 11.52
CA LEU A 40 21.18 -14.91 11.38
C LEU A 40 20.05 -15.57 12.17
N VAL A 41 19.78 -15.11 13.40
CA VAL A 41 18.76 -15.69 14.27
C VAL A 41 17.36 -15.49 13.68
N ALA A 42 17.05 -14.27 13.23
CA ALA A 42 15.76 -13.92 12.64
C ALA A 42 15.53 -14.65 11.32
N SER A 43 16.58 -14.83 10.50
CA SER A 43 16.46 -15.59 9.24
C SER A 43 16.23 -17.09 9.48
N ALA A 44 16.81 -17.67 10.53
CA ALA A 44 16.53 -19.05 10.94
C ALA A 44 15.09 -19.22 11.42
N GLN A 45 14.61 -18.32 12.29
CA GLN A 45 13.23 -18.34 12.79
C GLN A 45 12.21 -18.17 11.66
N LEU A 46 12.45 -17.25 10.73
CA LEU A 46 11.57 -17.04 9.58
C LEU A 46 11.48 -18.30 8.72
N ARG A 47 12.61 -19.00 8.52
CA ARG A 47 12.64 -20.25 7.76
C ARG A 47 11.81 -21.34 8.41
N GLU A 48 11.98 -21.54 9.71
CA GLU A 48 11.22 -22.52 10.49
C GLU A 48 9.71 -22.24 10.43
N LEU A 49 9.31 -20.98 10.63
CA LEU A 49 7.90 -20.58 10.55
C LEU A 49 7.31 -20.74 9.15
N ALA A 50 8.10 -20.46 8.11
CA ALA A 50 7.69 -20.65 6.73
C ALA A 50 7.47 -22.13 6.42
N GLU A 51 8.36 -23.01 6.89
CA GLU A 51 8.24 -24.47 6.74
C GLU A 51 6.99 -25.01 7.45
N GLN A 52 6.74 -24.60 8.69
CA GLN A 52 5.54 -24.97 9.44
C GLN A 52 4.24 -24.55 8.73
N ARG A 53 4.29 -23.43 7.99
CA ARG A 53 3.15 -22.88 7.24
C ARG A 53 3.09 -23.35 5.78
N GLY A 54 4.04 -24.18 5.34
CA GLY A 54 4.10 -24.67 3.96
C GLY A 54 4.33 -23.57 2.91
N THR A 55 5.05 -22.49 3.28
CA THR A 55 5.34 -21.36 2.39
C THR A 55 6.85 -21.12 2.28
N SER A 56 7.27 -20.28 1.34
CA SER A 56 8.67 -19.86 1.25
C SER A 56 8.97 -18.74 2.27
N PRO A 57 10.20 -18.67 2.82
CA PRO A 57 10.58 -17.61 3.75
C PRO A 57 10.38 -16.20 3.16
N GLN A 58 10.65 -16.04 1.86
CA GLN A 58 10.46 -14.77 1.16
C GLN A 58 8.98 -14.39 1.02
N ALA A 59 8.11 -15.35 0.70
CA ALA A 59 6.68 -15.10 0.62
C ALA A 59 6.11 -14.72 2.00
N LEU A 60 6.47 -15.45 3.05
CA LEU A 60 6.03 -15.14 4.41
C LEU A 60 6.46 -13.75 4.87
N ALA A 61 7.71 -13.36 4.60
CA ALA A 61 8.19 -12.02 4.93
C ALA A 61 7.43 -10.93 4.17
N ARG A 62 7.16 -11.14 2.88
CA ARG A 62 6.35 -10.22 2.07
C ARG A 62 4.95 -10.05 2.67
N ASP A 63 4.30 -11.16 3.00
CA ASP A 63 2.93 -11.16 3.51
C ASP A 63 2.85 -10.41 4.84
N TRP A 64 3.78 -10.64 5.76
CA TRP A 64 3.84 -9.89 7.02
C TRP A 64 4.10 -8.40 6.84
N VAL A 65 4.95 -8.02 5.89
CA VAL A 65 5.19 -6.59 5.58
C VAL A 65 3.91 -5.95 5.06
N LEU A 66 3.21 -6.61 4.13
CA LEU A 66 1.94 -6.09 3.59
C LEU A 66 0.85 -6.03 4.66
N GLU A 67 0.76 -7.05 5.51
CA GLU A 67 -0.15 -7.08 6.65
C GLU A 67 0.14 -5.90 7.58
N ARG A 68 1.39 -5.71 8.03
CA ARG A 68 1.74 -4.61 8.92
C ARG A 68 1.47 -3.24 8.30
N LEU A 69 1.76 -3.06 7.02
CA LEU A 69 1.47 -1.81 6.31
C LEU A 69 -0.02 -1.52 6.24
N SER A 70 -0.85 -2.55 6.03
CA SER A 70 -2.30 -2.38 6.06
C SER A 70 -2.76 -1.94 7.45
N TRP A 71 -2.28 -2.55 8.53
CA TRP A 71 -2.67 -2.16 9.89
C TRP A 71 -2.32 -0.70 10.20
N GLU A 72 -1.13 -0.26 9.78
CA GLU A 72 -0.67 1.12 9.94
C GLU A 72 -1.51 2.11 9.15
N ALA A 73 -1.90 1.75 7.92
CA ALA A 73 -2.78 2.57 7.09
C ALA A 73 -4.17 2.75 7.71
N GLN A 74 -4.74 1.68 8.30
CA GLN A 74 -6.06 1.79 8.93
C GLN A 74 -5.97 2.68 10.17
N ALA A 75 -4.96 2.46 11.03
CA ALA A 75 -4.74 3.26 12.23
C ALA A 75 -4.57 4.76 11.92
N ALA A 76 -3.81 5.10 10.87
CA ALA A 76 -3.65 6.49 10.43
C ALA A 76 -4.96 7.10 9.90
N SER A 77 -5.81 6.29 9.26
CA SER A 77 -7.11 6.74 8.75
C SER A 77 -8.10 7.04 9.87
N ASP A 78 -8.11 6.23 10.93
CA ASP A 78 -8.97 6.45 12.10
C ASP A 78 -8.55 7.68 12.89
N GLN A 79 -7.24 7.91 13.05
CA GLN A 79 -6.72 9.13 13.66
C GLN A 79 -7.18 10.38 12.89
N ARG A 80 -7.18 10.33 11.55
CA ARG A 80 -7.66 11.44 10.71
C ARG A 80 -9.15 11.70 10.85
N ARG A 81 -9.96 10.65 11.00
CA ARG A 81 -11.41 10.79 11.21
C ARG A 81 -11.69 11.51 12.53
N HIS A 82 -11.03 11.10 13.61
CA HIS A 82 -11.16 11.76 14.91
C HIS A 82 -10.86 13.26 14.83
N PHE A 83 -9.74 13.65 14.22
CA PHE A 83 -9.41 15.07 14.06
C PHE A 83 -10.39 15.87 13.18
N LYS A 84 -11.12 15.21 12.27
CA LYS A 84 -12.06 15.88 11.36
C LYS A 84 -13.46 16.00 11.98
N ASP A 85 -13.85 15.06 12.82
CA ASP A 85 -15.10 15.12 13.59
C ASP A 85 -15.05 16.24 14.64
N ASP A 86 -13.86 16.58 15.15
CA ASP A 86 -13.62 17.73 16.03
C ASP A 86 -13.76 19.10 15.32
N ASP A 87 -13.55 19.15 13.98
CA ASP A 87 -13.47 20.41 13.20
C ASP A 87 -14.77 20.71 12.40
N ASN A 88 -15.53 19.68 12.00
CA ASN A 88 -16.76 19.84 11.20
C ASN A 88 -18.05 19.77 12.03
N GLY A 89 -18.14 20.63 13.05
CA GLY A 89 -19.37 21.26 13.51
C GLY A 89 -20.39 20.42 14.30
N THR A 90 -20.39 20.56 15.63
CA THR A 90 -21.59 21.03 16.35
C THR A 90 -21.24 21.82 17.60
N LEU A 91 -21.75 23.05 17.66
CA LEU A 91 -21.97 23.81 18.90
C LEU A 91 -22.95 23.04 19.81
N SER A 92 -22.67 23.05 21.13
CA SER A 92 -23.56 22.69 22.25
C SER A 92 -23.94 21.20 22.38
N THR A 93 -23.61 20.56 23.49
CA THR A 93 -24.36 20.82 24.72
C THR A 93 -23.44 20.92 25.93
N ASP A 94 -23.39 22.15 26.44
CA ASP A 94 -23.17 22.42 27.84
C ASP A 94 -24.19 21.61 28.67
N GLN A 95 -23.71 20.58 29.37
CA GLN A 95 -24.47 19.98 30.47
C GLN A 95 -23.73 20.27 31.79
N HIS A 96 -23.42 21.55 32.02
CA HIS A 96 -23.36 22.06 33.38
C HIS A 96 -24.76 22.00 33.99
N VAL A 97 -25.01 20.99 34.82
CA VAL A 97 -26.17 20.95 35.71
C VAL A 97 -25.99 22.06 36.76
N PHE A 98 -26.46 23.25 36.44
CA PHE A 98 -26.54 24.36 37.38
C PHE A 98 -27.79 24.15 38.24
N ASN A 99 -27.63 23.52 39.42
CA ASN A 99 -28.70 23.50 40.42
C ASN A 99 -28.91 24.93 40.94
N GLN A 100 -29.95 25.60 40.44
CA GLN A 100 -30.54 26.79 41.05
C GLN A 100 -31.37 26.39 42.27
N ASP A 101 -30.72 26.26 43.43
CA ASP A 101 -31.41 26.27 44.74
C ASP A 101 -31.08 27.57 45.50
N TRP A 102 -31.41 28.72 44.87
CA TRP A 102 -31.21 30.06 45.42
C TRP A 102 -32.51 30.78 45.79
N ASN A 103 -33.53 30.08 46.29
CA ASN A 103 -34.60 30.75 47.04
C ASN A 103 -35.52 29.80 47.83
N ALA A 104 -35.37 29.80 49.15
CA ALA A 104 -36.50 29.92 50.07
C ALA A 104 -35.98 30.25 51.47
N LYS A 105 -36.07 31.52 51.84
CA LYS A 105 -35.98 31.99 53.23
C LYS A 105 -37.36 31.89 53.88
N PRO A 106 -37.42 31.67 55.20
CA PRO A 106 -37.74 32.80 56.09
C PRO A 106 -36.66 33.06 57.15
#